data_AF-A0A3P7IG21-F1
#
_entry.id   AF-A0A3P7IG21-F1
#
_cell.length_a   1.000
_cell.length_b   1.000
_cell.length_c   1.000
_cell.angle_alpha   90.00
_cell.angle_beta   90.00
_cell.angle_gamma   90.00
#
_symmetry.space_group_name_H-M   'P 1'
#
loop_
_entity.id
_entity.type
_entity.pdbx_description
1 polymer ?
#
loop_
_entity_poly.entity_id
_entity_poly.type
_entity_poly.pdbx_seq_one_letter_code
_entity_poly.pdbx_strand_id
1 'polypeptide(L)'
;MITPSGRFQVNTRLCLSISDFHPDTWNPAWTVSTIITGLLSFMNDTAPTLGSITSSDAEKRILARRSKAFNLKDRVFCELFPDVVEEIKKDLSETSTAEEATLREEEERLRR
;
A
#
# COMPACT_ATOMS: atom_id res chain seq x y z
N MET A 1 -6.29 8.10 0.27
CA MET A 1 -5.32 7.11 -0.23
C MET A 1 -5.08 7.35 -1.71
N ILE A 2 -3.84 7.30 -2.19
CA ILE A 2 -3.49 7.52 -3.60
C ILE A 2 -3.19 6.18 -4.28
N THR A 3 -2.28 5.40 -3.70
CA THR A 3 -1.94 4.06 -4.16
C THR A 3 -3.12 3.09 -3.97
N PRO A 4 -3.54 2.34 -5.00
CA PRO A 4 -4.58 1.32 -4.87
C PRO A 4 -4.21 0.23 -3.85
N SER A 5 -5.05 0.03 -2.83
CA SER A 5 -4.78 -0.90 -1.72
C SER A 5 -5.82 -2.03 -1.56
N GLY A 6 -7.01 -1.88 -2.13
CA GLY A 6 -8.13 -2.83 -1.92
C GLY A 6 -8.91 -2.59 -0.62
N ARG A 7 -8.52 -1.59 0.20
CA ARG A 7 -9.23 -1.23 1.45
C ARG A 7 -10.03 0.06 1.34
N PHE A 8 -9.41 1.09 0.75
CA PHE A 8 -10.00 2.40 0.57
C PHE A 8 -10.00 2.78 -0.91
N GLN A 9 -11.08 3.38 -1.36
CA GLN A 9 -11.19 4.01 -2.67
C GLN A 9 -10.12 5.10 -2.79
N VAL A 10 -9.41 5.10 -3.92
CA VAL A 10 -8.37 6.09 -4.18
C VAL A 10 -8.98 7.48 -4.39
N ASN A 11 -8.27 8.52 -3.96
CA ASN A 11 -8.64 9.93 -4.13
C ASN A 11 -10.02 10.31 -3.56
N THR A 12 -10.50 9.55 -2.58
CA THR A 12 -11.79 9.77 -1.91
C THR A 12 -11.58 10.13 -0.44
N ARG A 13 -12.41 11.04 0.08
CA ARG A 13 -12.43 11.38 1.51
C ARG A 13 -12.85 10.16 2.33
N LEU A 14 -12.23 10.00 3.50
CA LEU A 14 -12.52 8.91 4.44
C LEU A 14 -13.17 9.45 5.70
N CYS A 15 -14.26 8.81 6.11
CA CYS A 15 -14.94 9.11 7.37
C CYS A 15 -14.36 8.18 8.45
N LEU A 16 -13.56 8.68 9.39
CA LEU A 16 -12.93 7.89 10.44
C LEU A 16 -13.14 8.64 11.76
N SER A 17 -13.12 7.96 12.91
CA SER A 17 -13.23 8.63 14.21
C SER A 17 -12.13 9.68 14.46
N ILE A 18 -11.08 9.63 13.64
CA ILE A 18 -9.96 10.56 13.56
C ILE A 18 -10.07 11.55 12.38
N SER A 19 -11.26 11.86 11.87
CA SER A 19 -11.44 12.83 10.80
C SER A 19 -12.53 13.85 11.12
N ASP A 20 -12.56 14.92 10.32
CA ASP A 20 -13.48 16.05 10.49
C ASP A 20 -14.96 15.70 10.31
N PHE A 21 -15.25 14.50 9.82
CA PHE A 21 -16.61 13.95 9.78
C PHE A 21 -17.18 13.65 11.18
N HIS A 22 -16.33 13.51 12.19
CA HIS A 22 -16.73 13.21 13.57
C HIS A 22 -16.18 14.26 14.55
N PRO A 23 -16.76 15.47 14.60
CA PRO A 23 -16.27 16.55 15.45
C PRO A 23 -16.29 16.19 16.95
N ASP A 24 -17.23 15.33 17.36
CA ASP A 24 -17.37 14.89 18.76
C ASP A 24 -16.23 13.98 19.23
N THR A 25 -15.61 13.24 18.31
CA THR A 25 -14.49 12.34 18.63
C THR A 25 -13.14 12.89 18.22
N TRP A 26 -13.11 14.00 17.47
CA TRP A 26 -11.89 14.65 17.02
C TRP A 26 -11.20 15.40 18.16
N ASN A 27 -9.90 15.14 18.34
CA ASN A 27 -9.10 15.81 19.36
C ASN A 27 -8.01 16.68 18.71
N PRO A 28 -8.02 18.02 18.89
CA PRO A 28 -7.01 18.91 18.31
C PRO A 28 -5.60 18.70 18.88
N ALA A 29 -5.46 17.99 20.01
CA ALA A 29 -4.17 17.60 20.55
C ALA A 29 -3.53 16.42 19.80
N TRP A 30 -4.26 15.75 18.90
CA TRP A 30 -3.69 14.66 18.11
C TRP A 30 -2.64 15.18 17.13
N THR A 31 -1.46 14.61 17.23
CA THR A 31 -0.36 14.89 16.28
C THR A 31 -0.62 14.18 14.96
N VAL A 32 0.05 14.64 13.90
CA VAL A 32 0.06 13.96 12.60
C VAL A 32 0.49 12.49 12.75
N SER A 33 1.46 12.20 13.62
CA SER A 33 1.90 10.82 13.89
C SER A 33 0.76 9.96 14.45
N THR A 34 -0.02 10.49 15.41
CA THR A 34 -1.16 9.78 16.00
C THR A 34 -2.23 9.50 14.95
N ILE A 35 -2.51 10.47 14.08
CA ILE A 35 -3.50 10.34 13.00
C ILE A 35 -3.08 9.27 11.99
N ILE A 36 -1.81 9.27 11.56
CA ILE A 36 -1.27 8.26 10.63
C ILE A 36 -1.34 6.86 11.26
N THR A 37 -0.99 6.72 12.54
CA THR A 37 -1.12 5.44 13.26
C THR A 37 -2.57 4.98 13.35
N GLY A 38 -3.51 5.89 13.62
CA GLY A 38 -4.94 5.58 13.62
C GLY A 38 -5.45 5.14 12.24
N LEU A 39 -5.00 5.81 11.17
CA LEU A 39 -5.31 5.40 9.79
C LEU A 39 -4.79 4.00 9.48
N LEU A 40 -3.59 3.65 9.94
CA LEU A 40 -3.04 2.29 9.81
C LEU A 40 -3.90 1.26 10.56
N SER A 41 -4.41 1.59 11.75
CA SER A 41 -5.35 0.73 12.46
C SER A 41 -6.61 0.46 11.63
N PHE A 42 -7.20 1.51 11.03
CA PHE A 42 -8.37 1.36 10.16
C PHE A 42 -8.09 0.63 8.83
N MET A 43 -6.84 0.68 8.33
CA MET A 43 -6.42 -0.10 7.16
C MET A 43 -6.50 -1.61 7.42
N ASN A 44 -6.24 -2.04 8.66
CA ASN A 44 -6.26 -3.44 9.07
C ASN A 44 -7.63 -3.92 9.57
N ASP A 45 -8.56 -2.98 9.78
CA ASP A 45 -9.95 -3.28 10.14
C ASP A 45 -10.78 -3.63 8.89
N THR A 46 -11.86 -4.38 9.06
CA THR A 46 -12.84 -4.78 8.05
C THR A 46 -14.15 -3.99 8.14
N ALA A 47 -14.34 -3.19 9.20
CA ALA A 47 -15.54 -2.38 9.37
C ALA A 47 -15.78 -1.45 8.17
N PRO A 48 -17.02 -1.38 7.64
CA PRO A 48 -17.36 -0.49 6.56
C PRO A 48 -17.34 0.96 7.02
N THR A 49 -16.81 1.84 6.18
CA THR A 49 -16.87 3.29 6.37
C THR A 49 -16.96 4.01 5.02
N LEU A 50 -17.26 5.31 5.02
CA LEU A 50 -17.25 6.14 3.81
C LEU A 50 -15.88 6.05 3.14
N GLY A 51 -15.90 5.75 1.83
CA GLY A 51 -14.69 5.59 1.03
C GLY A 51 -13.99 4.23 1.22
N SER A 52 -14.53 3.31 2.02
CA SER A 52 -14.10 1.91 2.00
C SER A 52 -14.60 1.17 0.78
N ILE A 53 -13.86 0.13 0.39
CA ILE A 53 -14.25 -0.84 -0.62
C ILE A 53 -14.12 -2.25 -0.06
N THR A 54 -14.85 -3.20 -0.67
CA THR A 54 -14.74 -4.62 -0.37
C THR A 54 -13.89 -5.29 -1.44
N SER A 55 -12.81 -5.96 -1.04
CA SER A 55 -12.01 -6.80 -1.92
C SER A 55 -11.56 -8.06 -1.19
N SER A 56 -11.24 -9.09 -1.96
CA SER A 56 -10.63 -10.31 -1.44
C SER A 56 -9.18 -10.08 -0.99
N ASP A 57 -8.68 -10.96 -0.13
CA ASP A 57 -7.27 -10.92 0.28
C ASP A 57 -6.32 -11.25 -0.87
N ALA A 58 -6.77 -12.06 -1.83
CA ALA A 58 -6.03 -12.32 -3.05
C ALA A 58 -5.81 -11.03 -3.86
N GLU A 59 -6.86 -10.23 -4.04
CA GLU A 59 -6.77 -8.92 -4.72
C GLU A 59 -5.86 -7.96 -3.95
N LYS A 60 -5.98 -7.88 -2.62
CA LYS A 60 -5.09 -7.03 -1.79
C LYS A 60 -3.63 -7.43 -1.96
N ARG A 61 -3.30 -8.73 -1.99
CA ARG A 61 -1.93 -9.22 -2.23
C ARG A 61 -1.42 -8.89 -3.63
N ILE A 62 -2.28 -8.91 -4.65
CA ILE A 62 -1.92 -8.49 -6.01
C ILE A 62 -1.64 -6.98 -6.04
N LEU A 63 -2.51 -6.17 -5.42
CA LEU A 63 -2.35 -4.72 -5.33
C LEU A 63 -1.09 -4.35 -4.55
N ALA A 64 -0.78 -5.05 -3.46
CA ALA A 64 0.45 -4.86 -2.69
C ALA A 64 1.72 -5.14 -3.52
N ARG A 65 1.71 -6.15 -4.40
CA ARG A 65 2.84 -6.40 -5.33
C ARG A 65 2.95 -5.32 -6.39
N ARG A 66 1.83 -4.84 -6.91
CA ARG A 66 1.78 -3.79 -7.96
C ARG A 66 2.04 -2.38 -7.44
N SER A 67 1.87 -2.14 -6.15
CA SER A 67 1.98 -0.81 -5.52
C SER A 67 3.37 -0.20 -5.69
N LYS A 68 4.43 -1.02 -5.60
CA LYS A 68 5.83 -0.61 -5.81
C LYS A 68 6.02 0.06 -7.16
N ALA A 69 5.70 -0.67 -8.23
CA ALA A 69 5.81 -0.16 -9.60
C ALA A 69 4.83 0.99 -9.89
N PHE A 70 3.68 1.03 -9.23
CA PHE A 70 2.74 2.16 -9.32
C PHE A 70 3.36 3.43 -8.73
N ASN A 71 3.91 3.36 -7.51
CA ASN A 71 4.45 4.51 -6.81
C ASN A 71 5.69 5.09 -7.50
N LEU A 72 6.54 4.25 -8.11
CA LEU A 72 7.71 4.71 -8.88
C LEU A 72 7.36 5.56 -10.11
N LYS A 73 6.11 5.49 -10.61
CA LYS A 73 5.63 6.31 -11.73
C LYS A 73 5.14 7.68 -11.29
N ASP A 74 4.90 7.88 -10.00
CA ASP A 74 4.44 9.14 -9.46
C ASP A 74 5.63 10.05 -9.14
N ARG A 75 5.75 11.16 -9.86
CA ARG A 75 6.84 12.12 -9.70
C ARG A 75 6.89 12.69 -8.28
N VAL A 76 5.74 12.98 -7.67
CA VAL A 76 5.66 13.57 -6.32
C VAL A 76 6.11 12.56 -5.28
N PHE A 77 5.71 11.29 -5.42
CA PHE A 77 6.21 10.23 -4.55
C PHE A 77 7.73 10.12 -4.63
N CYS A 78 8.28 10.10 -5.85
CA CYS A 78 9.72 9.97 -6.05
C CYS A 78 10.52 11.17 -5.53
N GLU A 79 9.95 12.37 -5.60
CA GLU A 79 10.58 13.60 -5.11
C GLU A 79 10.55 13.69 -3.57
N LEU A 80 9.44 13.29 -2.94
CA LEU A 80 9.26 13.43 -1.49
C LEU A 80 9.83 12.27 -0.66
N PHE A 81 9.99 11.09 -1.24
CA PHE A 81 10.41 9.87 -0.53
C PHE A 81 11.56 9.13 -1.25
N PRO A 82 12.73 9.78 -1.46
CA PRO A 82 13.84 9.19 -2.22
C PRO A 82 14.38 7.90 -1.59
N ASP A 83 14.48 7.83 -0.26
CA ASP A 83 14.99 6.64 0.43
C ASP A 83 14.09 5.42 0.19
N VAL A 84 12.76 5.63 0.20
CA VAL A 84 11.76 4.58 -0.07
C VAL A 84 11.81 4.17 -1.54
N VAL A 85 12.08 5.10 -2.46
CA VAL A 85 12.28 4.77 -3.88
C VAL A 85 13.47 3.84 -4.08
N GLU A 86 14.60 4.12 -3.43
CA GLU A 86 15.78 3.27 -3.52
C GLU A 86 15.53 1.90 -2.90
N GLU A 87 14.85 1.82 -1.76
CA GLU A 87 14.39 0.55 -1.16
C GLU A 87 13.51 -0.24 -2.15
N ILE A 88 12.52 0.41 -2.76
CA ILE A 88 11.61 -0.25 -3.72
C ILE A 88 12.39 -0.76 -4.94
N LYS A 89 13.32 0.03 -5.49
CA LYS A 89 14.14 -0.38 -6.64
C LYS A 89 15.00 -1.59 -6.31
N LYS A 90 15.60 -1.60 -5.11
CA LYS A 90 16.38 -2.73 -4.61
C LYS A 90 15.51 -3.98 -4.53
N ASP A 91 14.36 -3.89 -3.85
CA ASP A 91 13.43 -5.02 -3.69
C ASP A 91 12.95 -5.60 -5.04
N LEU A 92 12.65 -4.73 -6.01
CA LEU A 92 12.22 -5.16 -7.35
C LEU A 92 13.35 -5.87 -8.11
N SER A 93 14.60 -5.39 -7.97
CA SER A 93 15.75 -6.06 -8.56
C SER A 93 15.99 -7.46 -7.95
N GLU A 94 15.89 -7.57 -6.62
CA GLU A 94 16.06 -8.85 -5.92
C GLU A 94 14.95 -9.84 -6.30
N THR A 95 13.71 -9.38 -6.39
CA THR A 95 12.57 -10.20 -6.80
C THR A 95 12.73 -10.70 -8.25
N SER A 96 13.14 -9.83 -9.18
CA SER A 96 13.40 -10.22 -10.57
C SER A 96 14.50 -11.27 -10.68
N THR A 97 15.60 -11.10 -9.93
CA THR A 97 16.70 -12.07 -9.95
C THR A 97 16.30 -13.42 -9.35
N ALA A 98 15.48 -13.42 -8.30
CA ALA A 98 14.98 -14.65 -7.70
C ALA A 98 14.01 -15.39 -8.63
N GLU A 99 13.08 -14.66 -9.28
CA GLU A 99 12.18 -15.23 -10.29
C GLU A 99 12.97 -15.84 -11.46
N GLU A 100 13.96 -15.12 -12.00
CA GLU A 100 14.83 -15.63 -13.08
C GLU A 100 15.64 -16.86 -12.66
N ALA A 101 16.15 -16.91 -11.43
CA ALA A 101 16.88 -18.07 -10.91
C ALA A 101 15.97 -19.30 -10.80
N THR A 102 14.77 -19.14 -10.24
CA THR A 102 13.79 -20.24 -10.13
C THR A 102 13.37 -20.79 -11.50
N LEU A 103 13.17 -19.93 -12.49
CA LEU A 103 12.84 -20.35 -13.86
C LEU A 103 13.99 -21.13 -14.51
N ARG A 104 15.24 -20.69 -14.32
CA ARG A 104 16.43 -21.41 -14.82
C ARG A 104 16.57 -22.79 -14.19
N GLU A 105 16.40 -22.91 -12.87
CA GLU A 105 16.45 -24.20 -12.16
C GLU A 105 15.36 -25.16 -12.66
N GLU A 106 14.15 -24.65 -12.92
CA GLU A 106 13.04 -25.44 -13.46
C GLU A 106 13.30 -25.89 -14.90
N GLU A 107 13.83 -25.03 -15.76
CA GLU A 107 14.25 -25.41 -17.12
C GLU A 107 15.35 -26.48 -17.10
N GLU A 108 16.34 -26.36 -16.22
CA GLU A 108 17.41 -27.36 -16.08
C GLU A 108 16.88 -28.71 -15.57
N ARG A 109 15.90 -28.69 -14.66
CA ARG A 109 15.25 -29.91 -14.17
C ARG A 109 14.45 -30.62 -15.27
N LEU A 110 13.77 -29.87 -16.14
CA LEU A 110 13.01 -30.42 -17.27
C LEU A 110 13.89 -30.95 -18.40
N ARG A 111 15.16 -30.53 -18.46
CA ARG A 111 16.15 -31.00 -19.46
C ARG A 111 16.92 -32.26 -19.03
N ARG A 112 16.72 -32.75 -17.80
CA ARG A 112 17.30 -34.00 -17.28
C ARG A 112 16.28 -35.12 -17.30
#